data_AF-A0A3C1P9V1-F1
#
_entry.id   AF-A0A3C1P9V1-F1
#
_cell.length_a   1.000
_cell.length_b   1.000
_cell.length_c   1.000
_cell.angle_alpha   90.00
_cell.angle_beta   90.00
_cell.angle_gamma   90.00
#
_symmetry.space_group_name_H-M   'P 1'
#
loop_
_entity.id
_entity.type
_entity.pdbx_description
1 polymer ?
#
loop_
_entity_poly.entity_id
_entity_poly.type
_entity_poly.pdbx_seq_one_letter_code
_entity_poly.pdbx_strand_id
1 'polypeptide(L)'
;MAILHGSWCMTSKGCFFLWGETWRRVPSESFYSEPIFPYPFALNDTELLTQPLLKNIGLSNIPSQQIIALPTDISESGELTPIYSATTNIPKSYLYPWQITGICLNPRQAFQFLQSLPLNTVITSDSDLGEDLRFWSHIARWSLDLLARSKFLPGLIKQSDQTIISQWQPLLDSAIDQARLLRFAQQMPRVCRVYQELIAGDSLAINLPLSAQDIIINFLSVIIDQQVRNIAKEVDQKAIVSLPIWQKWLKSLGEKENTINAELTEIESLETTLKNWTAPLQYSLSEQNLFSTAFHLHPPTEYNPNWQLEYCLQAIDQPEFIVNSNIVWNHPVDSFNYRGRTIKHPQETLLKGLGLASKLYPVIETSLQQARPQSCSLNPLQAYEFLKSYAWRFTDSGLGVILPPSLANREGWASRLGLSIKAETPKLKTNERLGLKSLLNFKWQLSIGG
;
A
#
# COMPACT_ATOMS: atom_id res chain seq x y z
N MET A 1 -18.73 -17.92 22.14
CA MET A 1 -17.93 -16.71 21.88
C MET A 1 -18.43 -16.09 20.59
N ALA A 2 -18.40 -14.76 20.52
CA ALA A 2 -18.81 -14.05 19.33
C ALA A 2 -17.58 -13.68 18.51
N ILE A 3 -17.65 -13.84 17.18
CA ILE A 3 -16.58 -13.47 16.27
C ILE A 3 -16.95 -12.12 15.67
N LEU A 4 -16.10 -11.12 15.85
CA LEU A 4 -16.27 -9.81 15.25
C LEU A 4 -15.72 -9.79 13.82
N HIS A 5 -16.49 -9.18 12.93
CA HIS A 5 -16.19 -9.05 11.51
C HIS A 5 -16.32 -7.59 11.09
N GLY A 6 -15.62 -7.22 10.03
CA GLY A 6 -15.79 -5.91 9.46
C GLY A 6 -15.01 -5.69 8.19
N SER A 7 -15.57 -4.84 7.33
CA SER A 7 -14.96 -4.50 6.07
C SER A 7 -15.23 -3.05 5.67
N TRP A 8 -14.36 -2.55 4.82
CA TRP A 8 -14.55 -1.29 4.14
C TRP A 8 -15.61 -1.42 3.04
N CYS A 9 -16.63 -0.57 3.11
CA CYS A 9 -17.66 -0.43 2.09
C CYS A 9 -17.40 0.84 1.26
N MET A 10 -17.28 0.68 -0.05
CA MET A 10 -17.04 1.76 -1.02
C MET A 10 -18.32 2.58 -1.26
N THR A 11 -18.75 3.33 -0.26
CA THR A 11 -19.82 4.34 -0.40
C THR A 11 -19.23 5.70 -0.80
N SER A 12 -20.07 6.66 -1.21
CA SER A 12 -19.63 8.00 -1.63
C SER A 12 -18.76 8.75 -0.61
N LYS A 13 -18.87 8.44 0.68
CA LYS A 13 -18.03 9.00 1.76
C LYS A 13 -17.09 7.98 2.40
N GLY A 14 -17.15 6.71 1.96
CA GLY A 14 -16.51 5.58 2.61
C GLY A 14 -17.09 5.28 3.99
N CYS A 15 -17.35 4.02 4.29
CA CYS A 15 -17.68 3.59 5.65
C CYS A 15 -17.06 2.22 5.94
N PHE A 16 -16.80 1.97 7.22
CA PHE A 16 -16.35 0.67 7.68
C PHE A 16 -17.51 0.00 8.41
N PHE A 17 -18.08 -1.06 7.84
CA PHE A 17 -19.17 -1.79 8.46
C PHE A 17 -18.62 -2.85 9.40
N LEU A 18 -19.03 -2.77 10.66
CA LEU A 18 -18.67 -3.70 11.71
C LEU A 18 -19.90 -4.49 12.14
N TRP A 19 -19.74 -5.80 12.28
CA TRP A 19 -20.78 -6.69 12.79
C TRP A 19 -20.13 -7.82 13.58
N GLY A 20 -20.94 -8.70 14.14
CA GLY A 20 -20.43 -9.91 14.80
C GLY A 20 -21.37 -11.08 14.60
N GLU A 21 -20.83 -12.28 14.74
CA GLU A 21 -21.60 -13.51 14.70
C GLU A 21 -21.43 -14.33 15.97
N THR A 22 -22.46 -15.08 16.32
CA THR A 22 -22.41 -16.10 17.36
C THR A 22 -23.23 -17.30 16.92
N TRP A 23 -22.79 -18.50 17.30
CA TRP A 23 -23.57 -19.70 17.05
C TRP A 23 -24.95 -19.61 17.72
N ARG A 24 -25.99 -19.97 16.97
CA ARG A 24 -27.40 -20.04 17.41
C ARG A 24 -28.10 -21.23 16.79
N ARG A 25 -29.14 -21.73 17.43
CA ARG A 25 -30.02 -22.72 16.79
C ARG A 25 -30.91 -22.00 15.79
N VAL A 26 -30.75 -22.30 14.50
CA VAL A 26 -31.60 -21.78 13.43
C VAL A 26 -32.80 -22.72 13.29
N PRO A 27 -34.05 -22.25 13.45
CA PRO A 27 -35.21 -23.06 13.12
C PRO A 27 -35.26 -23.32 11.61
N SER A 28 -35.67 -24.53 11.21
CA SER A 28 -36.01 -24.86 9.82
C SER A 28 -37.29 -24.13 9.42
N GLU A 29 -37.22 -22.81 9.31
CA GLU A 29 -38.30 -22.02 8.72
C GLU A 29 -38.09 -21.92 7.22
N SER A 30 -39.19 -22.13 6.53
CA SER A 30 -39.25 -22.06 5.09
C SER A 30 -39.26 -20.59 4.67
N PHE A 31 -38.12 -20.15 4.17
CA PHE A 31 -37.82 -18.84 3.63
C PHE A 31 -38.63 -18.52 2.35
N TYR A 32 -39.97 -18.37 2.46
CA TYR A 32 -40.88 -18.26 1.31
C TYR A 32 -41.46 -16.85 1.04
N SER A 33 -41.32 -15.88 1.95
CA SER A 33 -42.04 -14.60 1.86
C SER A 33 -41.21 -13.40 1.39
N GLU A 34 -39.89 -13.42 1.57
CA GLU A 34 -38.98 -12.33 1.15
C GLU A 34 -37.79 -12.90 0.36
N PRO A 35 -37.21 -12.15 -0.59
CA PRO A 35 -36.06 -12.64 -1.35
C PRO A 35 -34.75 -12.60 -0.57
N ILE A 36 -34.62 -11.76 0.47
CA ILE A 36 -33.42 -11.55 1.28
C ILE A 36 -33.80 -11.71 2.75
N PHE A 37 -33.11 -12.59 3.48
CA PHE A 37 -33.40 -12.85 4.89
C PHE A 37 -32.34 -12.27 5.83
N PRO A 38 -32.71 -11.98 7.09
CA PRO A 38 -31.74 -11.62 8.12
C PRO A 38 -30.82 -12.81 8.43
N TYR A 39 -29.52 -12.54 8.54
CA TYR A 39 -28.53 -13.58 8.88
C TYR A 39 -28.74 -14.07 10.32
N PRO A 40 -29.05 -15.35 10.54
CA PRO A 40 -29.52 -15.82 11.85
C PRO A 40 -28.43 -15.87 12.92
N PHE A 41 -27.15 -15.89 12.52
CA PHE A 41 -26.02 -15.87 13.46
C PHE A 41 -25.55 -14.45 13.83
N ALA A 42 -26.09 -13.41 13.20
CA ALA A 42 -25.70 -12.03 13.49
C ALA A 42 -26.04 -11.64 14.94
N LEU A 43 -25.09 -10.98 15.61
CA LEU A 43 -25.36 -10.30 16.87
C LEU A 43 -26.40 -9.18 16.66
N ASN A 44 -27.28 -8.99 17.63
CA ASN A 44 -28.13 -7.82 17.66
C ASN A 44 -27.36 -6.59 18.18
N ASP A 45 -27.95 -5.41 18.05
CA ASP A 45 -27.33 -4.14 18.44
C ASP A 45 -26.82 -4.14 19.89
N THR A 46 -27.60 -4.71 20.82
CA THR A 46 -27.23 -4.73 22.24
C THR A 46 -26.05 -5.64 22.50
N GLU A 47 -26.01 -6.82 21.90
CA GLU A 47 -24.92 -7.78 22.05
C GLU A 47 -23.63 -7.26 21.40
N LEU A 48 -23.73 -6.61 20.24
CA LEU A 48 -22.60 -6.01 19.56
C LEU A 48 -21.99 -4.88 20.41
N LEU A 49 -22.80 -3.99 20.96
CA LEU A 49 -22.32 -2.89 21.81
C LEU A 49 -21.69 -3.35 23.12
N THR A 50 -22.03 -4.55 23.62
CA THR A 50 -21.41 -5.11 24.83
C THR A 50 -20.01 -5.69 24.61
N GLN A 51 -19.57 -5.84 23.35
CA GLN A 51 -18.27 -6.43 23.03
C GLN A 51 -17.13 -5.58 23.59
N PRO A 52 -16.14 -6.17 24.31
CA PRO A 52 -15.08 -5.42 25.00
C PRO A 52 -14.30 -4.45 24.10
N LEU A 53 -14.06 -4.85 22.85
CA LEU A 53 -13.32 -4.05 21.86
C LEU A 53 -14.07 -2.78 21.41
N LEU A 54 -15.39 -2.74 21.59
CA LEU A 54 -16.24 -1.63 21.16
C LEU A 54 -16.59 -0.65 22.27
N LYS A 55 -16.44 -1.04 23.55
CA LYS A 55 -16.76 -0.19 24.71
C LYS A 55 -15.99 1.13 24.76
N ASN A 56 -14.76 1.16 24.25
CA ASN A 56 -13.88 2.34 24.34
C ASN A 56 -14.00 3.29 23.13
N ILE A 57 -14.77 2.90 22.12
CA ILE A 57 -14.93 3.71 20.92
C ILE A 57 -16.20 4.51 21.16
N GLY A 58 -16.11 5.84 21.22
CA GLY A 58 -17.26 6.73 21.34
C GLY A 58 -18.12 6.69 20.07
N LEU A 59 -18.73 5.54 19.80
CA LEU A 59 -19.52 5.25 18.63
C LEU A 59 -20.82 6.05 18.71
N SER A 60 -21.05 6.85 17.67
CA SER A 60 -22.36 7.42 17.40
C SER A 60 -23.25 6.28 16.88
N ASN A 61 -24.06 5.73 17.79
CA ASN A 61 -24.90 4.54 17.70
C ASN A 61 -25.98 4.59 16.60
N ILE A 62 -25.59 4.53 15.33
CA ILE A 62 -26.58 4.37 14.25
C ILE A 62 -26.49 2.93 13.76
N PRO A 63 -27.42 2.06 14.21
CA PRO A 63 -27.51 0.72 13.64
C PRO A 63 -27.71 0.85 12.14
N SER A 64 -26.94 0.07 11.40
CA SER A 64 -26.98 0.02 9.95
C SER A 64 -27.17 -1.42 9.51
N GLN A 65 -27.73 -1.58 8.32
CA GLN A 65 -27.88 -2.87 7.69
C GLN A 65 -27.03 -2.90 6.43
N GLN A 66 -26.40 -4.04 6.18
CA GLN A 66 -25.67 -4.31 4.96
C GLN A 66 -26.07 -5.69 4.46
N ILE A 67 -26.10 -5.85 3.15
CA ILE A 67 -26.29 -7.15 2.54
C ILE A 67 -24.91 -7.74 2.29
N ILE A 68 -24.66 -8.96 2.77
CA ILE A 68 -23.38 -9.64 2.60
C ILE A 68 -23.68 -11.03 2.03
N ALA A 69 -23.03 -11.36 0.91
CA ALA A 69 -23.20 -12.69 0.32
C ALA A 69 -22.35 -13.71 1.09
N LEU A 70 -22.99 -14.59 1.85
CA LEU A 70 -22.31 -15.55 2.73
C LEU A 70 -22.55 -17.00 2.30
N PRO A 71 -21.60 -17.91 2.63
CA PRO A 71 -21.74 -19.35 2.38
C PRO A 71 -23.02 -19.91 3.00
N THR A 72 -23.83 -20.55 2.17
CA THR A 72 -25.13 -21.10 2.51
C THR A 72 -25.31 -22.41 1.78
N ASP A 73 -25.68 -23.46 2.50
CA ASP A 73 -26.11 -24.71 1.88
C ASP A 73 -27.56 -24.53 1.40
N ILE A 74 -27.80 -24.85 0.13
CA ILE A 74 -29.10 -24.69 -0.52
C ILE A 74 -29.51 -26.08 -0.99
N SER A 75 -30.52 -26.65 -0.33
CA SER A 75 -31.04 -27.98 -0.66
C SER A 75 -31.79 -27.97 -2.00
N GLU A 76 -32.05 -29.16 -2.56
CA GLU A 76 -32.85 -29.30 -3.79
C GLU A 76 -34.29 -28.79 -3.62
N SER A 77 -34.82 -28.80 -2.39
CA SER A 77 -36.13 -28.24 -2.04
C SER A 77 -36.11 -26.72 -1.81
N GLY A 78 -34.95 -26.07 -1.95
CA GLY A 78 -34.78 -24.62 -1.76
C GLY A 78 -34.65 -24.18 -0.30
N GLU A 79 -34.49 -25.10 0.65
CA GLU A 79 -34.21 -24.76 2.05
C GLU A 79 -32.79 -24.17 2.17
N LEU A 80 -32.71 -23.00 2.83
CA LEU A 80 -31.46 -22.25 3.01
C LEU A 80 -30.89 -22.52 4.40
N THR A 81 -29.68 -23.07 4.46
CA THR A 81 -28.96 -23.29 5.72
C THR A 81 -27.67 -22.47 5.72
N PRO A 82 -27.63 -21.31 6.41
CA PRO A 82 -26.41 -20.51 6.48
C PRO A 82 -25.31 -21.27 7.22
N ILE A 83 -24.07 -21.09 6.78
CA ILE A 83 -22.90 -21.74 7.39
C ILE A 83 -22.25 -20.76 8.36
N TYR A 84 -22.09 -21.18 9.60
CA TYR A 84 -21.40 -20.42 10.65
C TYR A 84 -19.88 -20.41 10.40
N SER A 85 -19.19 -19.28 10.58
CA SER A 85 -17.79 -19.15 10.11
C SER A 85 -16.80 -20.09 10.81
N ALA A 86 -17.09 -20.50 12.06
CA ALA A 86 -16.26 -21.45 12.79
C ALA A 86 -16.47 -22.93 12.37
N THR A 87 -17.32 -23.20 11.39
CA THR A 87 -17.59 -24.56 10.89
C THR A 87 -16.38 -25.08 10.11
N THR A 88 -15.82 -26.21 10.53
CA THR A 88 -14.61 -26.80 9.91
C THR A 88 -14.89 -27.68 8.69
N ASN A 89 -16.06 -28.32 8.65
CA ASN A 89 -16.47 -29.18 7.54
C ASN A 89 -17.52 -28.45 6.69
N ILE A 90 -17.06 -27.76 5.65
CA ILE A 90 -17.92 -26.92 4.82
C ILE A 90 -18.58 -27.81 3.75
N PRO A 91 -19.92 -27.94 3.74
CA PRO A 91 -20.64 -28.67 2.69
C PRO A 91 -20.53 -27.94 1.35
N LYS A 92 -21.08 -28.54 0.28
CA LYS A 92 -21.21 -27.84 -1.00
C LYS A 92 -22.14 -26.63 -0.83
N SER A 93 -21.55 -25.45 -0.75
CA SER A 93 -22.26 -24.22 -0.45
C SER A 93 -22.30 -23.26 -1.63
N TYR A 94 -23.30 -22.40 -1.64
CA TYR A 94 -23.44 -21.26 -2.55
C TYR A 94 -23.33 -19.95 -1.78
N LEU A 95 -23.15 -18.84 -2.48
CA LEU A 95 -23.28 -17.52 -1.87
C LEU A 95 -24.76 -17.12 -1.91
N TYR A 96 -25.29 -16.71 -0.76
CA TYR A 96 -26.63 -16.17 -0.63
C TYR A 96 -26.56 -14.78 0.02
N PRO A 97 -27.27 -13.76 -0.49
CA PRO A 97 -27.24 -12.41 0.06
C PRO A 97 -28.05 -12.36 1.36
N TRP A 98 -27.37 -12.31 2.50
CA TRP A 98 -28.00 -12.16 3.80
C TRP A 98 -28.00 -10.70 4.24
N GLN A 99 -29.10 -10.27 4.86
CA GLN A 99 -29.16 -8.97 5.54
C GLN A 99 -28.53 -9.09 6.93
N ILE A 100 -27.50 -8.28 7.18
CA ILE A 100 -26.73 -8.27 8.42
C ILE A 100 -26.89 -6.92 9.11
N THR A 101 -27.22 -6.96 10.39
CA THR A 101 -27.27 -5.77 11.24
C THR A 101 -25.89 -5.54 11.87
N GLY A 102 -25.47 -4.29 11.91
CA GLY A 102 -24.17 -3.88 12.44
C GLY A 102 -24.06 -2.37 12.62
N ILE A 103 -22.83 -1.88 12.66
CA ILE A 103 -22.52 -0.46 12.90
C ILE A 103 -21.64 0.04 11.75
N CYS A 104 -22.05 1.14 11.11
CA CYS A 104 -21.22 1.85 10.13
C CYS A 104 -20.34 2.89 10.83
N LEU A 105 -19.03 2.66 10.83
CA LEU A 105 -18.04 3.63 11.28
C LEU A 105 -17.73 4.61 10.15
N ASN A 106 -17.73 5.89 10.46
CA ASN A 106 -17.15 6.87 9.55
C ASN A 106 -15.62 6.67 9.48
N PRO A 107 -14.92 7.25 8.49
CA PRO A 107 -13.49 7.00 8.29
C PRO A 107 -12.62 7.31 9.52
N ARG A 108 -13.02 8.30 10.35
CA ARG A 108 -12.25 8.69 11.55
C ARG A 108 -12.36 7.62 12.63
N GLN A 109 -13.60 7.19 12.89
CA GLN A 109 -13.90 6.13 13.84
C GLN A 109 -13.28 4.81 13.40
N ALA A 110 -13.37 4.48 12.10
CA ALA A 110 -12.76 3.29 11.52
C ALA A 110 -11.25 3.27 11.74
N PHE A 111 -10.56 4.38 11.47
CA PHE A 111 -9.11 4.47 11.68
C PHE A 111 -8.71 4.33 13.15
N GLN A 112 -9.45 4.95 14.06
CA GLN A 112 -9.21 4.84 15.51
C GLN A 112 -9.45 3.40 16.00
N PHE A 113 -10.51 2.75 15.52
CA PHE A 113 -10.83 1.36 15.83
C PHE A 113 -9.75 0.40 15.34
N LEU A 114 -9.39 0.45 14.07
CA LEU A 114 -8.45 -0.49 13.47
C LEU A 114 -7.04 -0.41 14.11
N GLN A 115 -6.67 0.77 14.62
CA GLN A 115 -5.43 0.97 15.37
C GLN A 115 -5.48 0.43 16.80
N SER A 116 -6.66 0.40 17.43
CA SER A 116 -6.80 -0.14 18.79
C SER A 116 -6.78 -1.67 18.83
N LEU A 117 -6.98 -2.33 17.68
CA LEU A 117 -6.92 -3.78 17.58
C LEU A 117 -5.52 -4.32 17.89
N PRO A 118 -5.39 -5.41 18.69
CA PRO A 118 -4.10 -5.96 19.08
C PRO A 118 -3.32 -6.51 17.89
N LEU A 119 -2.01 -6.22 17.85
CA LEU A 119 -1.08 -6.78 16.86
C LEU A 119 -0.83 -8.28 17.08
N ASN A 120 -0.75 -8.68 18.34
CA ASN A 120 -0.36 -10.01 18.75
C ASN A 120 -1.60 -10.87 18.94
N THR A 121 -2.26 -11.22 17.85
CA THR A 121 -3.07 -12.44 17.89
C THR A 121 -2.08 -13.57 17.61
N VAL A 122 -1.46 -14.10 18.67
CA VAL A 122 -1.13 -15.53 18.62
C VAL A 122 -2.43 -16.16 18.11
N ILE A 123 -2.35 -16.91 17.01
CA ILE A 123 -3.47 -17.67 16.45
C ILE A 123 -3.83 -18.73 17.50
N THR A 124 -4.43 -18.27 18.57
CA THR A 124 -5.14 -19.05 19.54
C THR A 124 -6.54 -19.14 18.98
N SER A 125 -7.14 -20.31 19.11
CA SER A 125 -8.54 -20.57 18.78
C SER A 125 -9.53 -19.63 19.48
N ASP A 126 -9.05 -18.80 20.41
CA ASP A 126 -9.83 -17.93 21.29
C ASP A 126 -9.80 -16.44 20.88
N SER A 127 -9.28 -16.08 19.71
CA SER A 127 -9.37 -14.70 19.23
C SER A 127 -10.77 -14.44 18.66
N ASP A 128 -11.56 -13.61 19.35
CA ASP A 128 -12.89 -13.08 18.93
C ASP A 128 -12.86 -12.16 17.68
N LEU A 129 -11.80 -12.24 16.85
CA LEU A 129 -11.59 -11.39 15.68
C LEU A 129 -11.50 -12.26 14.42
N GLY A 130 -12.36 -11.95 13.44
CA GLY A 130 -12.31 -12.52 12.11
C GLY A 130 -11.05 -12.12 11.35
N GLU A 131 -10.71 -12.92 10.33
CA GLU A 131 -9.55 -12.67 9.45
C GLU A 131 -9.65 -11.34 8.71
N ASP A 132 -10.86 -10.90 8.41
CA ASP A 132 -11.20 -9.61 7.80
C ASP A 132 -10.79 -8.42 8.67
N LEU A 133 -11.12 -8.43 9.97
CA LEU A 133 -10.68 -7.37 10.88
C LEU A 133 -9.16 -7.35 11.05
N ARG A 134 -8.52 -8.52 11.14
CA ARG A 134 -7.05 -8.61 11.21
C ARG A 134 -6.42 -8.00 9.95
N PHE A 135 -6.93 -8.37 8.78
CA PHE A 135 -6.51 -7.82 7.49
C PHE A 135 -6.61 -6.28 7.47
N TRP A 136 -7.77 -5.72 7.81
CA TRP A 136 -7.96 -4.26 7.82
C TRP A 136 -7.10 -3.55 8.86
N SER A 137 -6.79 -4.21 9.98
CA SER A 137 -5.83 -3.68 10.96
C SER A 137 -4.41 -3.57 10.39
N HIS A 138 -4.01 -4.45 9.47
CA HIS A 138 -2.73 -4.33 8.76
C HIS A 138 -2.76 -3.22 7.71
N ILE A 139 -3.87 -3.05 6.98
CA ILE A 139 -4.02 -1.94 6.01
C ILE A 139 -4.00 -0.58 6.72
N ALA A 140 -4.66 -0.44 7.87
CA ALA A 140 -4.62 0.80 8.67
C ALA A 140 -3.20 1.14 9.18
N ARG A 141 -2.38 0.13 9.46
CA ARG A 141 -0.97 0.35 9.81
C ARG A 141 -0.11 0.70 8.59
N TRP A 142 -0.42 0.14 7.44
CA TRP A 142 0.22 0.56 6.21
C TRP A 142 -0.12 2.01 5.86
N SER A 143 -1.35 2.49 6.11
CA SER A 143 -1.63 3.92 5.93
C SER A 143 -0.80 4.81 6.87
N LEU A 144 -0.51 4.37 8.11
CA LEU A 144 0.42 5.08 8.99
C LEU A 144 1.85 5.13 8.44
N ASP A 145 2.34 4.02 7.88
CA ASP A 145 3.65 3.96 7.22
C ASP A 145 3.72 4.91 6.02
N LEU A 146 2.69 4.96 5.17
CA LEU A 146 2.61 5.90 4.06
C LEU A 146 2.59 7.36 4.57
N LEU A 147 1.81 7.66 5.61
CA LEU A 147 1.77 8.99 6.21
C LEU A 147 3.13 9.42 6.79
N ALA A 148 3.80 8.52 7.52
CA ALA A 148 5.12 8.79 8.11
C ALA A 148 6.20 9.06 7.05
N ARG A 149 6.11 8.39 5.89
CA ARG A 149 7.00 8.61 4.74
C ARG A 149 6.54 9.73 3.82
N SER A 150 5.47 10.46 4.16
CA SER A 150 4.86 11.51 3.31
C SER A 150 4.50 11.02 1.90
N LYS A 151 4.06 9.76 1.79
CA LYS A 151 3.68 9.09 0.54
C LYS A 151 2.23 9.38 0.16
N PHE A 152 1.97 10.64 -0.11
CA PHE A 152 0.69 11.11 -0.60
C PHE A 152 0.86 12.39 -1.43
N LEU A 153 -0.08 12.62 -2.34
CA LEU A 153 -0.10 13.78 -3.22
C LEU A 153 -1.45 14.48 -3.16
N PRO A 154 -1.48 15.80 -3.35
CA PRO A 154 -2.74 16.50 -3.53
C PRO A 154 -3.30 16.15 -4.90
N GLY A 155 -4.58 15.79 -4.93
CA GLY A 155 -5.30 15.40 -6.14
C GLY A 155 -6.65 16.11 -6.27
N LEU A 156 -7.30 15.84 -7.38
CA LEU A 156 -8.70 16.18 -7.61
C LEU A 156 -9.42 14.97 -8.20
N ILE A 157 -10.71 14.88 -7.91
CA ILE A 157 -11.64 13.90 -8.49
C ILE A 157 -12.76 14.70 -9.15
N LYS A 158 -12.93 14.51 -10.45
CA LYS A 158 -14.05 15.12 -11.19
C LYS A 158 -15.34 14.39 -10.84
N GLN A 159 -16.31 15.11 -10.25
CA GLN A 159 -17.63 14.59 -9.92
C GLN A 159 -18.64 14.88 -11.05
N SER A 160 -18.52 16.05 -11.68
CA SER A 160 -19.28 16.49 -12.85
C SER A 160 -18.45 17.48 -13.66
N ASP A 161 -18.97 17.99 -14.78
CA ASP A 161 -18.27 19.00 -15.59
C ASP A 161 -17.99 20.33 -14.88
N GLN A 162 -18.72 20.63 -13.79
CA GLN A 162 -18.57 21.87 -13.05
C GLN A 162 -18.21 21.65 -11.58
N THR A 163 -18.03 20.40 -11.16
CA THR A 163 -17.81 20.04 -9.76
C THR A 163 -16.62 19.10 -9.62
N ILE A 164 -15.62 19.54 -8.86
CA ILE A 164 -14.46 18.73 -8.48
C ILE A 164 -14.41 18.55 -6.96
N ILE A 165 -13.83 17.44 -6.54
CA ILE A 165 -13.55 17.11 -5.14
C ILE A 165 -12.04 17.13 -4.98
N SER A 166 -11.53 17.99 -4.10
CA SER A 166 -10.11 18.03 -3.77
C SER A 166 -9.82 16.91 -2.78
N GLN A 167 -8.82 16.07 -3.02
CA GLN A 167 -8.53 14.92 -2.16
C GLN A 167 -7.04 14.59 -2.14
N TRP A 168 -6.49 14.27 -0.96
CA TRP A 168 -5.16 13.67 -0.89
C TRP A 168 -5.22 12.19 -1.29
N GLN A 169 -4.31 11.77 -2.14
CA GLN A 169 -4.26 10.41 -2.67
C GLN A 169 -2.97 9.70 -2.22
N PRO A 170 -3.00 8.38 -1.96
CA PRO A 170 -1.80 7.62 -1.65
C PRO A 170 -0.85 7.64 -2.84
N LEU A 171 0.43 7.82 -2.56
CA LEU A 171 1.49 7.69 -3.55
C LEU A 171 2.14 6.31 -3.43
N LEU A 172 1.81 5.41 -4.35
CA LEU A 172 2.36 4.06 -4.45
C LEU A 172 3.37 3.98 -5.61
N ASP A 173 4.35 4.88 -5.59
CA ASP A 173 5.40 5.01 -6.61
C ASP A 173 6.54 4.00 -6.41
N SER A 174 6.70 3.47 -5.19
CA SER A 174 7.80 2.58 -4.87
C SER A 174 7.51 1.12 -5.22
N ALA A 175 8.52 0.39 -5.70
CA ALA A 175 8.40 -1.05 -5.95
C ALA A 175 7.99 -1.83 -4.69
N ILE A 176 8.43 -1.39 -3.50
CA ILE A 176 8.03 -1.99 -2.23
C ILE A 176 6.53 -1.81 -1.98
N ASP A 177 6.02 -0.60 -2.16
CA ASP A 177 4.60 -0.29 -1.93
C ASP A 177 3.70 -0.99 -2.95
N GLN A 178 4.15 -1.10 -4.21
CA GLN A 178 3.45 -1.85 -5.26
C GLN A 178 3.43 -3.36 -4.97
N ALA A 179 4.57 -3.95 -4.60
CA ALA A 179 4.64 -5.36 -4.19
C ALA A 179 3.77 -5.64 -2.97
N ARG A 180 3.75 -4.70 -2.01
CA ARG A 180 2.91 -4.78 -0.81
C ARG A 180 1.41 -4.72 -1.16
N LEU A 181 0.99 -3.83 -2.07
CA LEU A 181 -0.38 -3.77 -2.58
C LEU A 181 -0.79 -5.12 -3.21
N LEU A 182 0.06 -5.66 -4.10
CA LEU A 182 -0.20 -6.95 -4.75
C LEU A 182 -0.34 -8.08 -3.74
N ARG A 183 0.53 -8.12 -2.73
CA ARG A 183 0.48 -9.12 -1.66
C ARG A 183 -0.79 -8.99 -0.83
N PHE A 184 -1.17 -7.79 -0.42
CA PHE A 184 -2.43 -7.58 0.32
C PHE A 184 -3.64 -7.93 -0.52
N ALA A 185 -3.66 -7.58 -1.81
CA ALA A 185 -4.76 -7.93 -2.72
C ALA A 185 -4.91 -9.45 -2.86
N GLN A 186 -3.81 -10.20 -2.92
CA GLN A 186 -3.82 -11.67 -2.96
C GLN A 186 -4.28 -12.30 -1.64
N GLN A 187 -3.97 -11.66 -0.51
CA GLN A 187 -4.28 -12.16 0.84
C GLN A 187 -5.61 -11.62 1.40
N MET A 188 -6.32 -10.76 0.66
CA MET A 188 -7.58 -10.18 1.11
C MET A 188 -8.61 -11.29 1.37
N PRO A 189 -9.17 -11.38 2.60
CA PRO A 189 -10.24 -12.31 2.91
C PRO A 189 -11.42 -12.11 1.96
N ARG A 190 -11.97 -13.21 1.42
CA ARG A 190 -13.01 -13.15 0.39
C ARG A 190 -14.27 -12.42 0.86
N VAL A 191 -14.60 -12.53 2.16
CA VAL A 191 -15.74 -11.84 2.77
C VAL A 191 -15.67 -10.31 2.59
N CYS A 192 -14.47 -9.73 2.53
CA CYS A 192 -14.29 -8.28 2.33
C CYS A 192 -14.76 -7.79 0.97
N ARG A 193 -14.94 -8.69 -0.02
CA ARG A 193 -15.26 -8.36 -1.42
C ARG A 193 -16.71 -8.64 -1.82
N VAL A 194 -17.51 -9.19 -0.91
CA VAL A 194 -18.87 -9.70 -1.21
C VAL A 194 -19.97 -8.93 -0.49
N TYR A 195 -19.66 -7.69 -0.09
CA TYR A 195 -20.65 -6.71 0.36
C TYR A 195 -21.47 -6.25 -0.85
N GLN A 196 -22.78 -6.32 -0.71
CA GLN A 196 -23.75 -6.06 -1.78
C GLN A 196 -24.43 -4.71 -1.57
N GLU A 197 -24.74 -4.04 -2.66
CA GLU A 197 -25.65 -2.90 -2.63
C GLU A 197 -27.10 -3.41 -2.63
N LEU A 198 -28.03 -2.62 -2.07
CA LEU A 198 -29.46 -2.91 -2.17
C LEU A 198 -29.88 -2.83 -3.65
N ILE A 199 -30.01 -3.98 -4.29
CA ILE A 199 -30.49 -4.07 -5.67
C ILE A 199 -32.01 -3.87 -5.62
N ALA A 200 -32.48 -2.73 -6.14
CA ALA A 200 -33.89 -2.55 -6.46
C ALA A 200 -34.20 -3.36 -7.73
N GLY A 201 -34.55 -4.64 -7.58
CA GLY A 201 -34.91 -5.52 -8.69
C GLY A 201 -35.74 -6.72 -8.24
N ASP A 202 -36.56 -7.24 -9.14
CA ASP A 202 -37.52 -8.33 -8.87
C ASP A 202 -36.86 -9.72 -8.70
N SER A 203 -35.55 -9.84 -8.90
CA SER A 203 -34.82 -11.12 -8.93
C SER A 203 -33.60 -11.14 -8.01
N LEU A 204 -33.44 -12.24 -7.27
CA LEU A 204 -32.31 -12.45 -6.37
C LEU A 204 -31.00 -12.59 -7.16
N ALA A 205 -30.05 -11.68 -6.94
CA ALA A 205 -28.74 -11.68 -7.59
C ALA A 205 -27.63 -11.21 -6.66
N ILE A 206 -26.39 -11.56 -7.01
CA ILE A 206 -25.16 -11.13 -6.32
C ILE A 206 -24.31 -10.37 -7.32
N ASN A 207 -23.86 -9.18 -6.94
CA ASN A 207 -22.91 -8.40 -7.71
C ASN A 207 -21.54 -9.07 -7.71
N LEU A 208 -20.88 -9.05 -8.86
CA LEU A 208 -19.52 -9.56 -8.96
C LEU A 208 -18.57 -8.75 -8.06
N PRO A 209 -17.63 -9.41 -7.37
CA PRO A 209 -16.76 -8.75 -6.40
C PRO A 209 -15.81 -7.77 -7.10
N LEU A 210 -15.71 -6.56 -6.55
CA LEU A 210 -14.74 -5.54 -6.98
C LEU A 210 -13.30 -6.06 -6.86
N SER A 211 -12.37 -5.44 -7.59
CA SER A 211 -10.94 -5.73 -7.45
C SER A 211 -10.49 -5.46 -6.02
N ALA A 212 -9.71 -6.40 -5.44
CA ALA A 212 -9.15 -6.23 -4.11
C ALA A 212 -8.25 -4.99 -4.02
N GLN A 213 -7.52 -4.68 -5.11
CA GLN A 213 -6.67 -3.49 -5.18
C GLN A 213 -7.51 -2.21 -5.10
N ASP A 214 -8.63 -2.14 -5.80
CA ASP A 214 -9.49 -0.94 -5.82
C ASP A 214 -10.09 -0.67 -4.42
N ILE A 215 -10.50 -1.73 -3.71
CA ILE A 215 -11.01 -1.62 -2.34
C ILE A 215 -9.91 -1.12 -1.39
N ILE A 216 -8.69 -1.67 -1.49
CA ILE A 216 -7.54 -1.23 -0.67
C ILE A 216 -7.17 0.22 -0.97
N ILE A 217 -7.04 0.58 -2.26
CA ILE A 217 -6.70 1.95 -2.69
C ILE A 217 -7.77 2.93 -2.22
N ASN A 218 -9.05 2.58 -2.34
CA ASN A 218 -10.13 3.44 -1.88
C ASN A 218 -10.06 3.67 -0.36
N PHE A 219 -9.84 2.61 0.43
CA PHE A 219 -9.62 2.75 1.88
C PHE A 219 -8.42 3.66 2.18
N LEU A 220 -7.26 3.41 1.55
CA LEU A 220 -6.06 4.22 1.76
C LEU A 220 -6.30 5.70 1.42
N SER A 221 -6.93 5.98 0.28
CA SER A 221 -7.28 7.34 -0.14
C SER A 221 -8.15 8.07 0.88
N VAL A 222 -9.22 7.42 1.37
CA VAL A 222 -10.13 8.07 2.32
C VAL A 222 -9.47 8.27 3.68
N ILE A 223 -8.72 7.29 4.18
CA ILE A 223 -8.02 7.41 5.48
C ILE A 223 -6.91 8.47 5.41
N ILE A 224 -6.05 8.43 4.39
CA ILE A 224 -4.96 9.39 4.23
C ILE A 224 -5.50 10.81 4.08
N ASP A 225 -6.48 11.02 3.21
CA ASP A 225 -7.11 12.32 3.03
C ASP A 225 -7.63 12.92 4.33
N GLN A 226 -8.32 12.10 5.13
CA GLN A 226 -8.83 12.55 6.41
C GLN A 226 -7.72 12.86 7.43
N GLN A 227 -6.66 12.05 7.50
CA GLN A 227 -5.57 12.30 8.44
C GLN A 227 -4.78 13.56 8.06
N VAL A 228 -4.45 13.72 6.78
CA VAL A 228 -3.71 14.90 6.30
C VAL A 228 -4.53 16.17 6.51
N ARG A 229 -5.83 16.17 6.21
CA ARG A 229 -6.73 17.31 6.49
C ARG A 229 -6.78 17.70 7.94
N ASN A 230 -6.83 16.73 8.86
CA ASN A 230 -6.89 17.02 10.28
C ASN A 230 -5.66 17.79 10.77
N ILE A 231 -4.49 17.50 10.19
CA ILE A 231 -3.24 18.20 10.51
C ILE A 231 -3.16 19.55 9.76
N ALA A 232 -3.53 19.57 8.48
CA ALA A 232 -3.43 20.77 7.63
C ALA A 232 -4.30 21.95 8.11
N LYS A 233 -5.35 21.69 8.90
CA LYS A 233 -6.19 22.74 9.53
C LYS A 233 -5.43 23.70 10.43
N GLU A 234 -4.27 23.32 10.94
CA GLU A 234 -3.48 24.13 11.87
C GLU A 234 -2.64 25.22 11.18
N VAL A 235 -2.60 25.26 9.83
CA VAL A 235 -1.84 26.28 9.08
C VAL A 235 -2.71 27.53 8.86
N ASP A 236 -2.26 28.65 9.44
CA ASP A 236 -2.98 29.93 9.55
C ASP A 236 -3.56 30.45 8.22
N GLN A 237 -4.87 30.67 8.20
CA GLN A 237 -5.66 30.96 6.99
C GLN A 237 -6.03 32.45 6.96
N LYS A 238 -5.17 33.28 6.37
CA LYS A 238 -5.57 34.66 6.06
C LYS A 238 -6.60 34.65 4.92
N ALA A 239 -7.82 35.07 5.24
CA ALA A 239 -8.91 35.18 4.28
C ALA A 239 -8.58 36.26 3.24
N ILE A 240 -8.41 35.83 1.99
CA ILE A 240 -8.34 36.71 0.82
C ILE A 240 -9.57 36.42 -0.03
N VAL A 241 -10.29 37.49 -0.39
CA VAL A 241 -11.46 37.44 -1.27
C VAL A 241 -10.98 37.34 -2.72
N SER A 242 -11.67 36.51 -3.52
CA SER A 242 -11.38 36.15 -4.92
C SER A 242 -10.02 35.46 -5.15
N LEU A 243 -9.93 34.20 -4.72
CA LEU A 243 -8.82 33.31 -5.03
C LEU A 243 -9.02 32.69 -6.44
N PRO A 244 -8.04 32.72 -7.36
CA PRO A 244 -8.00 31.85 -8.54
C PRO A 244 -8.23 30.36 -8.20
N ILE A 245 -8.67 29.56 -9.16
CA ILE A 245 -9.09 28.16 -8.92
C ILE A 245 -8.03 27.32 -8.20
N TRP A 246 -6.74 27.49 -8.51
CA TRP A 246 -5.67 26.73 -7.84
C TRP A 246 -5.54 27.07 -6.36
N GLN A 247 -5.84 28.31 -5.94
CA GLN A 247 -5.86 28.71 -4.54
C GLN A 247 -7.11 28.21 -3.82
N LYS A 248 -8.27 28.20 -4.51
CA LYS A 248 -9.49 27.54 -3.99
C LYS A 248 -9.24 26.05 -3.76
N TRP A 249 -8.60 25.38 -4.72
CA TRP A 249 -8.18 23.97 -4.63
C TRP A 249 -7.16 23.72 -3.52
N LEU A 250 -6.13 24.56 -3.39
CA LEU A 250 -5.15 24.40 -2.33
C LEU A 250 -5.79 24.58 -0.94
N LYS A 251 -6.71 25.53 -0.81
CA LYS A 251 -7.46 25.78 0.43
C LYS A 251 -8.39 24.62 0.77
N SER A 252 -9.16 24.14 -0.20
CA SER A 252 -10.13 23.04 -0.01
C SER A 252 -9.45 21.72 0.39
N LEU A 253 -8.16 21.51 0.11
CA LEU A 253 -7.39 20.33 0.58
C LEU A 253 -7.22 20.26 2.10
N GLY A 254 -7.38 21.37 2.82
CA GLY A 254 -7.35 21.42 4.28
C GLY A 254 -8.74 21.46 4.94
N GLU A 255 -9.80 21.72 4.17
CA GLU A 255 -11.15 21.95 4.69
C GLU A 255 -11.95 20.65 4.86
N LYS A 256 -13.04 20.71 5.62
CA LYS A 256 -14.00 19.60 5.73
C LYS A 256 -14.88 19.50 4.48
N GLU A 257 -15.27 20.64 3.94
CA GLU A 257 -15.90 20.72 2.62
C GLU A 257 -14.81 20.86 1.57
N ASN A 258 -14.73 19.89 0.67
CA ASN A 258 -13.67 19.79 -0.32
C ASN A 258 -14.20 19.83 -1.77
N THR A 259 -15.47 20.14 -1.92
CA THR A 259 -16.14 20.31 -3.21
C THR A 259 -15.93 21.72 -3.71
N ILE A 260 -15.50 21.85 -4.96
CA ILE A 260 -15.33 23.13 -5.65
C ILE A 260 -16.23 23.12 -6.86
N ASN A 261 -17.01 24.19 -7.00
CA ASN A 261 -17.73 24.51 -8.22
C ASN A 261 -16.98 25.59 -8.99
N ALA A 262 -16.70 25.33 -10.26
CA ALA A 262 -15.95 26.23 -11.15
C ALA A 262 -16.33 25.98 -12.62
N GLU A 263 -15.92 26.88 -13.51
CA GLU A 263 -16.12 26.70 -14.95
C GLU A 263 -15.24 25.56 -15.49
N LEU A 264 -15.72 24.87 -16.54
CA LEU A 264 -15.03 23.73 -17.14
C LEU A 264 -13.59 24.08 -17.57
N THR A 265 -13.40 25.26 -18.14
CA THR A 265 -12.08 25.75 -18.60
C THR A 265 -11.10 25.96 -17.45
N GLU A 266 -11.58 26.44 -16.30
CA GLU A 266 -10.75 26.59 -15.10
C GLU A 266 -10.36 25.22 -14.53
N ILE A 267 -11.29 24.26 -14.52
CA ILE A 267 -11.05 22.88 -14.07
C ILE A 267 -10.03 22.20 -14.97
N GLU A 268 -10.18 22.26 -16.29
CA GLU A 268 -9.26 21.67 -17.26
C GLU A 268 -7.84 22.27 -17.15
N SER A 269 -7.75 23.58 -16.90
CA SER A 269 -6.47 24.27 -16.65
C SER A 269 -5.79 23.77 -15.38
N LEU A 270 -6.55 23.61 -14.29
CA LEU A 270 -6.04 23.05 -13.03
C LEU A 270 -5.60 21.59 -13.21
N GLU A 271 -6.42 20.76 -13.86
CA GLU A 271 -6.11 19.36 -14.19
C GLU A 271 -4.82 19.26 -14.99
N THR A 272 -4.66 20.08 -16.03
CA THR A 272 -3.44 20.11 -16.85
C THR A 272 -2.23 20.52 -16.03
N THR A 273 -2.38 21.52 -15.16
CA THR A 273 -1.30 22.00 -14.28
C THR A 273 -0.87 20.90 -13.32
N LEU A 274 -1.82 20.23 -12.66
CA LEU A 274 -1.53 19.11 -11.75
C LEU A 274 -0.96 17.90 -12.49
N LYS A 275 -1.46 17.61 -13.69
CA LYS A 275 -0.96 16.54 -14.54
C LYS A 275 0.50 16.81 -14.92
N ASN A 276 0.84 18.04 -15.28
CA ASN A 276 2.22 18.41 -15.62
C ASN A 276 3.15 18.37 -14.40
N TRP A 277 2.67 18.82 -13.24
CA TRP A 277 3.43 18.78 -11.99
C TRP A 277 3.68 17.33 -11.51
N THR A 278 2.70 16.45 -11.66
CA THR A 278 2.80 15.02 -11.28
C THR A 278 3.33 14.12 -12.40
N ALA A 279 3.58 14.65 -13.60
CA ALA A 279 4.05 13.87 -14.76
C ALA A 279 5.30 13.01 -14.49
N PRO A 280 6.31 13.47 -13.70
CA PRO A 280 7.46 12.61 -13.36
C PRO A 280 7.09 11.33 -12.61
N LEU A 281 5.93 11.33 -11.92
CA LEU A 281 5.44 10.21 -11.12
C LEU A 281 4.40 9.36 -11.87
N GLN A 282 3.67 9.95 -12.83
CA GLN A 282 2.56 9.30 -13.53
C GLN A 282 2.94 7.99 -14.21
N TYR A 283 4.15 7.89 -14.75
CA TYR A 283 4.59 6.68 -15.43
C TYR A 283 4.68 5.47 -14.49
N SER A 284 4.99 5.69 -13.21
CA SER A 284 4.97 4.65 -12.17
C SER A 284 3.55 4.31 -11.70
N LEU A 285 2.56 5.17 -11.99
CA LEU A 285 1.19 5.08 -11.51
C LEU A 285 0.17 4.62 -12.57
N SER A 286 0.44 4.85 -13.86
CA SER A 286 -0.54 4.67 -14.94
C SER A 286 -0.55 3.29 -15.59
N GLU A 287 0.56 2.57 -15.56
CA GLU A 287 0.66 1.20 -16.08
C GLU A 287 1.05 0.25 -14.96
N GLN A 288 0.54 -0.99 -15.01
CA GLN A 288 1.04 -2.11 -14.21
C GLN A 288 2.47 -2.42 -14.68
N ASN A 289 3.41 -1.54 -14.38
CA ASN A 289 4.81 -1.70 -14.67
C ASN A 289 5.31 -2.82 -13.77
N LEU A 290 5.38 -4.03 -14.32
CA LEU A 290 5.89 -5.19 -13.60
C LEU A 290 7.40 -5.08 -13.31
N PHE A 291 8.06 -4.04 -13.82
CA PHE A 291 9.49 -3.81 -13.74
C PHE A 291 9.80 -2.39 -13.26
N SER A 292 10.81 -2.27 -12.41
CA SER A 292 11.37 -0.99 -11.95
C SER A 292 12.86 -0.92 -12.28
N THR A 293 13.40 0.29 -12.36
CA THR A 293 14.87 0.46 -12.48
C THR A 293 15.54 0.12 -11.17
N ALA A 294 16.59 -0.68 -11.21
CA ALA A 294 17.34 -1.11 -10.05
C ALA A 294 18.86 -0.90 -10.21
N PHE A 295 19.52 -0.76 -9.07
CA PHE A 295 20.95 -0.49 -8.95
C PHE A 295 21.61 -1.61 -8.16
N HIS A 296 22.45 -2.40 -8.82
CA HIS A 296 23.17 -3.52 -8.22
C HIS A 296 24.57 -3.09 -7.81
N LEU A 297 24.82 -3.07 -6.51
CA LEU A 297 26.12 -2.70 -5.96
C LEU A 297 27.05 -3.91 -5.90
N HIS A 298 28.10 -3.90 -6.70
CA HIS A 298 29.14 -4.93 -6.70
C HIS A 298 30.36 -4.48 -5.91
N PRO A 299 30.90 -5.33 -5.02
CA PRO A 299 32.13 -5.05 -4.29
C PRO A 299 33.35 -5.03 -5.23
N PRO A 300 34.44 -4.38 -4.83
CA PRO A 300 35.69 -4.39 -5.58
C PRO A 300 36.24 -5.82 -5.68
N THR A 301 36.89 -6.10 -6.80
CA THR A 301 37.53 -7.39 -7.12
C THR A 301 39.04 -7.20 -7.29
N GLU A 302 39.79 -8.30 -7.41
CA GLU A 302 41.24 -8.22 -7.66
C GLU A 302 41.59 -7.44 -8.94
N TYR A 303 40.70 -7.49 -9.94
CA TYR A 303 40.87 -6.81 -11.23
C TYR A 303 40.28 -5.40 -11.26
N ASN A 304 39.35 -5.08 -10.34
CA ASN A 304 38.72 -3.77 -10.26
C ASN A 304 38.70 -3.27 -8.81
N PRO A 305 39.59 -2.33 -8.44
CA PRO A 305 39.73 -1.87 -7.06
C PRO A 305 38.57 -0.98 -6.60
N ASN A 306 37.69 -0.57 -7.51
CA ASN A 306 36.53 0.26 -7.21
C ASN A 306 35.24 -0.58 -7.12
N TRP A 307 34.28 -0.08 -6.35
CA TRP A 307 32.92 -0.60 -6.36
C TRP A 307 32.27 -0.27 -7.70
N GLN A 308 31.31 -1.10 -8.12
CA GLN A 308 30.53 -0.85 -9.33
C GLN A 308 29.05 -0.81 -8.98
N LEU A 309 28.36 0.25 -9.39
CA LEU A 309 26.92 0.36 -9.31
C LEU A 309 26.34 0.07 -10.71
N GLU A 310 25.91 -1.17 -10.94
CA GLU A 310 25.34 -1.63 -12.21
C GLU A 310 23.87 -1.25 -12.34
N TYR A 311 23.45 -0.87 -13.54
CA TYR A 311 22.08 -0.49 -13.86
C TYR A 311 21.33 -1.66 -14.49
N CYS A 312 20.12 -1.91 -14.00
CA CYS A 312 19.28 -3.01 -14.46
C CYS A 312 17.79 -2.68 -14.31
N LEU A 313 16.93 -3.52 -14.88
CA LEU A 313 15.51 -3.59 -14.53
C LEU A 313 15.28 -4.79 -13.61
N GLN A 314 14.42 -4.62 -12.61
CA GLN A 314 14.06 -5.65 -11.63
C GLN A 314 12.55 -5.84 -11.61
N ALA A 315 12.08 -7.09 -11.61
CA ALA A 315 10.66 -7.36 -11.50
C ALA A 315 10.14 -7.03 -10.09
N ILE A 316 9.00 -6.37 -10.00
CA ILE A 316 8.42 -5.88 -8.73
C ILE A 316 7.84 -7.04 -7.90
N ASP A 317 7.23 -8.02 -8.57
CA ASP A 317 6.65 -9.22 -7.95
C ASP A 317 7.71 -10.28 -7.61
N GLN A 318 8.86 -10.25 -8.28
CA GLN A 318 9.95 -11.22 -8.10
C GLN A 318 11.34 -10.55 -8.12
N PRO A 319 11.87 -10.13 -6.97
CA PRO A 319 13.13 -9.38 -6.88
C PRO A 319 14.36 -10.08 -7.46
N GLU A 320 14.36 -11.41 -7.51
CA GLU A 320 15.43 -12.24 -8.11
C GLU A 320 15.49 -12.09 -9.64
N PHE A 321 14.40 -11.65 -10.28
CA PHE A 321 14.33 -11.51 -11.73
C PHE A 321 14.90 -10.14 -12.15
N ILE A 322 16.12 -10.17 -12.67
CA ILE A 322 16.90 -8.99 -13.06
C ILE A 322 17.20 -9.04 -14.56
N VAL A 323 17.12 -7.89 -15.23
CA VAL A 323 17.47 -7.70 -16.64
C VAL A 323 18.55 -6.62 -16.73
N ASN A 324 19.76 -7.02 -17.09
CA ASN A 324 20.89 -6.09 -17.20
C ASN A 324 20.66 -5.04 -18.28
N SER A 325 21.13 -3.81 -18.01
CA SER A 325 21.05 -2.68 -18.94
C SER A 325 21.60 -3.00 -20.34
N ASN A 326 22.66 -3.81 -20.45
CA ASN A 326 23.17 -4.24 -21.77
C ASN A 326 22.10 -4.95 -22.63
N ILE A 327 21.25 -5.77 -22.02
CA ILE A 327 20.16 -6.45 -22.72
C ILE A 327 19.10 -5.41 -23.13
N VAL A 328 18.74 -4.51 -22.22
CA VAL A 328 17.77 -3.43 -22.46
C VAL A 328 18.19 -2.52 -23.61
N TRP A 329 19.47 -2.11 -23.66
CA TRP A 329 19.99 -1.24 -24.72
C TRP A 329 20.05 -1.90 -26.10
N ASN A 330 20.16 -3.24 -26.15
CA ASN A 330 20.16 -3.98 -27.41
C ASN A 330 18.75 -4.28 -27.95
N HIS A 331 17.70 -3.91 -27.21
CA HIS A 331 16.30 -4.10 -27.61
C HIS A 331 15.49 -2.79 -27.49
N PRO A 332 15.68 -1.83 -28.42
CA PRO A 332 14.93 -0.56 -28.47
C PRO A 332 13.52 -0.78 -29.04
N VAL A 333 12.65 -1.41 -28.26
CA VAL A 333 11.27 -1.76 -28.65
C VAL A 333 10.28 -1.33 -27.57
N ASP A 334 9.03 -1.07 -27.96
CA ASP A 334 7.95 -0.73 -27.03
C ASP A 334 7.56 -1.90 -26.11
N SER A 335 7.88 -3.13 -26.51
CA SER A 335 7.60 -4.32 -25.72
C SER A 335 8.64 -5.41 -26.00
N PHE A 336 9.23 -5.96 -24.94
CA PHE A 336 10.28 -6.96 -25.01
C PHE A 336 9.91 -8.20 -24.18
N ASN A 337 9.85 -9.37 -24.81
CA ASN A 337 9.64 -10.64 -24.12
C ASN A 337 10.98 -11.22 -23.67
N TYR A 338 11.20 -11.29 -22.36
CA TYR A 338 12.40 -11.85 -21.76
C TYR A 338 12.04 -12.95 -20.77
N ARG A 339 12.56 -14.17 -21.00
CA ARG A 339 12.35 -15.34 -20.12
C ARG A 339 10.87 -15.56 -19.73
N GLY A 340 9.96 -15.41 -20.68
CA GLY A 340 8.52 -15.62 -20.47
C GLY A 340 7.76 -14.44 -19.85
N ARG A 341 8.41 -13.30 -19.62
CA ARG A 341 7.77 -12.06 -19.16
C ARG A 341 7.84 -10.97 -20.22
N THR A 342 6.75 -10.23 -20.36
CA THR A 342 6.67 -9.06 -21.23
C THR A 342 7.06 -7.81 -20.45
N ILE A 343 8.07 -7.09 -20.94
CA ILE A 343 8.56 -5.83 -20.41
C ILE A 343 8.12 -4.73 -21.37
N LYS A 344 7.22 -3.87 -20.94
CA LYS A 344 6.80 -2.70 -21.71
C LYS A 344 7.83 -1.58 -21.57
N HIS A 345 8.13 -0.89 -22.66
CA HIS A 345 8.99 0.28 -22.74
C HIS A 345 10.28 0.16 -21.87
N PRO A 346 11.09 -0.90 -22.05
CA PRO A 346 12.21 -1.21 -21.16
C PRO A 346 13.25 -0.09 -21.10
N GLN A 347 13.56 0.55 -22.24
CA GLN A 347 14.53 1.65 -22.28
C GLN A 347 14.00 2.91 -21.60
N GLU A 348 12.72 3.25 -21.81
CA GLU A 348 12.13 4.40 -21.14
C GLU A 348 12.07 4.20 -19.62
N THR A 349 11.70 2.99 -19.18
CA THR A 349 11.66 2.63 -17.76
C THR A 349 13.05 2.80 -17.14
N LEU A 350 14.10 2.31 -17.81
CA LEU A 350 15.48 2.45 -17.38
C LEU A 350 15.93 3.93 -17.34
N LEU A 351 15.70 4.69 -18.42
CA LEU A 351 16.09 6.10 -18.52
C LEU A 351 15.40 6.97 -17.47
N LYS A 352 14.11 6.73 -17.19
CA LYS A 352 13.36 7.44 -16.15
C LYS A 352 13.98 7.20 -14.78
N GLY A 353 14.27 5.94 -14.46
CA GLY A 353 14.93 5.58 -13.19
C GLY A 353 16.33 6.19 -13.06
N LEU A 354 17.11 6.19 -14.15
CA LEU A 354 18.44 6.83 -14.17
C LEU A 354 18.36 8.35 -13.99
N GLY A 355 17.40 9.01 -14.63
CA GLY A 355 17.18 10.45 -14.47
C GLY A 355 16.70 10.85 -13.08
N LEU A 356 15.95 9.98 -12.40
CA LEU A 356 15.60 10.17 -10.99
C LEU A 356 16.81 9.92 -10.08
N ALA A 357 17.55 8.85 -10.32
CA ALA A 357 18.73 8.47 -9.56
C ALA A 357 19.82 9.54 -9.62
N SER A 358 20.03 10.19 -10.77
CA SER A 358 21.04 11.25 -10.92
C SER A 358 20.74 12.48 -10.05
N LYS A 359 19.45 12.83 -9.90
CA LYS A 359 19.02 13.93 -9.01
C LYS A 359 19.25 13.59 -7.54
N LEU A 360 19.06 12.32 -7.15
CA LEU A 360 19.25 11.86 -5.78
C LEU A 360 20.74 11.67 -5.45
N TYR A 361 21.51 11.10 -6.37
CA TYR A 361 22.92 10.78 -6.20
C TYR A 361 23.73 11.23 -7.43
N PRO A 362 24.22 12.49 -7.43
CA PRO A 362 24.87 13.13 -8.58
C PRO A 362 26.11 12.40 -9.12
N VAL A 363 26.72 11.51 -8.34
CA VAL A 363 27.87 10.68 -8.77
C VAL A 363 27.54 9.82 -10.01
N ILE A 364 26.26 9.53 -10.26
CA ILE A 364 25.79 8.78 -11.43
C ILE A 364 25.85 9.62 -12.72
N GLU A 365 25.77 10.96 -12.65
CA GLU A 365 25.62 11.84 -13.84
C GLU A 365 26.71 11.64 -14.88
N THR A 366 27.96 11.41 -14.46
CA THR A 366 29.08 11.20 -15.39
C THR A 366 28.87 9.96 -16.25
N SER A 367 28.30 8.89 -15.69
CA SER A 367 28.01 7.67 -16.45
C SER A 367 26.91 7.88 -17.50
N LEU A 368 25.98 8.81 -17.27
CA LEU A 368 24.84 9.08 -18.15
C LEU A 368 25.21 9.87 -19.41
N GLN A 369 26.45 10.36 -19.51
CA GLN A 369 26.96 10.99 -20.74
C GLN A 369 27.24 9.97 -21.85
N GLN A 370 27.29 8.68 -21.52
CA GLN A 370 27.44 7.60 -22.50
C GLN A 370 26.10 7.32 -23.19
N ALA A 371 26.14 6.94 -24.48
CA ALA A 371 24.93 6.62 -25.24
C ALA A 371 24.15 5.41 -24.69
N ARG A 372 24.84 4.49 -23.98
CA ARG A 372 24.27 3.26 -23.40
C ARG A 372 24.85 3.05 -22.00
N PRO A 373 24.41 3.81 -20.98
CA PRO A 373 24.99 3.74 -19.64
C PRO A 373 24.68 2.39 -19.01
N GLN A 374 25.71 1.70 -18.49
CA GLN A 374 25.57 0.36 -17.90
C GLN A 374 25.90 0.31 -16.42
N SER A 375 26.82 1.15 -15.94
CA SER A 375 27.22 1.23 -14.54
C SER A 375 27.90 2.54 -14.21
N CYS A 376 28.10 2.81 -12.90
CA CYS A 376 29.00 3.84 -12.40
C CYS A 376 30.04 3.24 -11.45
N SER A 377 31.30 3.65 -11.63
CA SER A 377 32.42 3.28 -10.76
C SER A 377 32.41 4.16 -9.51
N LEU A 378 32.35 3.55 -8.33
CA LEU A 378 32.35 4.24 -7.04
C LEU A 378 33.65 3.94 -6.28
N ASN A 379 34.30 4.99 -5.78
CA ASN A 379 35.38 4.80 -4.83
C ASN A 379 34.82 4.31 -3.47
N PRO A 380 35.66 3.83 -2.54
CA PRO A 380 35.18 3.29 -1.26
C PRO A 380 34.37 4.28 -0.42
N LEU A 381 34.70 5.57 -0.47
CA LEU A 381 33.98 6.62 0.27
C LEU A 381 32.58 6.83 -0.33
N GLN A 382 32.48 6.92 -1.65
CA GLN A 382 31.23 7.04 -2.41
C GLN A 382 30.33 5.83 -2.18
N ALA A 383 30.88 4.61 -2.18
CA ALA A 383 30.12 3.40 -1.89
C ALA A 383 29.58 3.39 -0.44
N TYR A 384 30.38 3.81 0.54
CA TYR A 384 29.91 3.96 1.92
C TYR A 384 28.79 5.00 2.04
N GLU A 385 28.95 6.15 1.37
CA GLU A 385 27.96 7.21 1.34
C GLU A 385 26.64 6.73 0.69
N PHE A 386 26.74 6.03 -0.43
CA PHE A 386 25.60 5.39 -1.10
C PHE A 386 24.84 4.48 -0.14
N LEU A 387 25.56 3.56 0.52
CA LEU A 387 24.99 2.62 1.47
C LEU A 387 24.35 3.29 2.69
N LYS A 388 24.92 4.39 3.19
CA LYS A 388 24.46 5.05 4.41
C LYS A 388 23.28 5.98 4.15
N SER A 389 23.31 6.71 3.04
CA SER A 389 22.44 7.88 2.84
C SER A 389 21.50 7.77 1.65
N TYR A 390 21.86 6.98 0.62
CA TYR A 390 21.15 7.01 -0.66
C TYR A 390 20.40 5.71 -0.98
N ALA A 391 20.87 4.55 -0.53
CA ALA A 391 20.22 3.26 -0.80
C ALA A 391 18.74 3.24 -0.36
N TRP A 392 18.45 3.75 0.84
CA TRP A 392 17.07 3.84 1.32
C TRP A 392 16.26 4.92 0.58
N ARG A 393 16.89 6.04 0.17
CA ARG A 393 16.23 7.10 -0.61
C ARG A 393 15.86 6.63 -2.01
N PHE A 394 16.72 5.83 -2.62
CA PHE A 394 16.47 5.18 -3.91
C PHE A 394 15.24 4.29 -3.79
N THR A 395 15.26 3.40 -2.79
CA THR A 395 14.16 2.49 -2.50
C THR A 395 12.86 3.24 -2.25
N ASP A 396 12.89 4.28 -1.41
CA ASP A 396 11.72 5.10 -1.12
C ASP A 396 11.24 5.84 -2.38
N SER A 397 12.14 6.29 -3.26
CA SER A 397 11.78 6.95 -4.53
C SER A 397 11.40 5.98 -5.66
N GLY A 398 11.25 4.68 -5.35
CA GLY A 398 10.85 3.65 -6.32
C GLY A 398 11.94 3.09 -7.22
N LEU A 399 13.20 3.29 -6.84
CA LEU A 399 14.35 2.66 -7.46
C LEU A 399 14.77 1.42 -6.67
N GLY A 400 14.92 0.27 -7.34
CA GLY A 400 15.45 -0.94 -6.71
C GLY A 400 16.90 -0.78 -6.29
N VAL A 401 17.28 -1.37 -5.15
CA VAL A 401 18.67 -1.44 -4.70
C VAL A 401 19.00 -2.89 -4.36
N ILE A 402 20.02 -3.42 -5.05
CA ILE A 402 20.47 -4.79 -4.88
C ILE A 402 21.84 -4.73 -4.24
N LEU A 403 21.92 -5.22 -3.01
CA LEU A 403 23.16 -5.25 -2.23
C LEU A 403 23.83 -6.60 -2.38
N PRO A 404 25.16 -6.67 -2.31
CA PRO A 404 25.86 -7.95 -2.33
C PRO A 404 25.50 -8.76 -1.08
N PRO A 405 25.55 -10.11 -1.12
CA PRO A 405 25.10 -10.95 -0.01
C PRO A 405 25.73 -10.62 1.35
N SER A 406 27.00 -10.18 1.34
CA SER A 406 27.73 -9.73 2.54
C SER A 406 27.16 -8.48 3.21
N LEU A 407 26.35 -7.69 2.50
CA LEU A 407 25.74 -6.44 2.95
C LEU A 407 24.21 -6.47 2.95
N ALA A 408 23.58 -7.48 2.34
CA ALA A 408 22.13 -7.61 2.22
C ALA A 408 21.41 -7.79 3.57
N ASN A 409 22.09 -8.34 4.59
CA ASN A 409 21.50 -8.70 5.87
C ASN A 409 21.46 -7.54 6.90
N ARG A 410 20.97 -6.36 6.48
CA ARG A 410 20.87 -5.17 7.34
C ARG A 410 19.64 -5.15 8.26
N GLU A 411 18.59 -5.88 7.90
CA GLU A 411 17.33 -5.96 8.68
C GLU A 411 17.29 -7.17 9.63
N GLY A 412 18.14 -8.17 9.41
CA GLY A 412 18.24 -9.38 10.22
C GLY A 412 19.36 -9.31 11.25
N TRP A 413 19.01 -9.11 12.53
CA TRP A 413 19.83 -9.34 13.75
C TRP A 413 21.10 -8.48 13.94
N ALA A 414 21.80 -8.06 12.89
CA ALA A 414 23.04 -7.30 12.95
C ALA A 414 22.88 -5.87 13.51
N SER A 415 21.73 -5.23 13.26
CA SER A 415 21.42 -3.87 13.77
C SER A 415 21.02 -3.85 15.25
N ARG A 416 20.50 -4.97 15.79
CA ARG A 416 20.11 -5.10 17.22
C ARG A 416 21.28 -5.45 18.14
N LEU A 417 22.40 -5.91 17.59
CA LEU A 417 23.61 -6.31 18.32
C LEU A 417 24.68 -5.21 18.42
N GLY A 418 24.36 -3.96 18.08
CA GLY A 418 25.30 -2.84 18.21
C GLY A 418 26.56 -2.99 17.34
N LEU A 419 26.47 -3.67 16.19
CA LEU A 419 27.61 -3.80 15.28
C LEU A 419 27.94 -2.45 14.65
N SER A 420 28.83 -1.70 15.28
CA SER A 420 29.38 -0.47 14.74
C SER A 420 30.52 -0.80 13.77
N ILE A 421 30.43 -0.27 12.54
CA ILE A 421 31.52 -0.34 11.58
C ILE A 421 32.47 0.81 11.93
N LYS A 422 33.59 0.50 12.60
CA LYS A 422 34.72 1.43 12.73
C LYS A 422 35.73 1.14 11.63
N ALA A 423 35.95 2.14 10.77
CA ALA A 423 37.10 2.14 9.88
C ALA A 423 38.36 2.43 10.70
N GLU A 424 39.25 1.44 10.87
CA GLU A 424 40.59 1.68 11.42
C GLU A 424 41.51 2.09 10.27
N THR A 425 42.11 3.27 10.38
CA THR A 425 43.29 3.61 9.60
C THR A 425 44.51 2.94 10.24
N PRO A 426 45.30 2.13 9.52
CA PRO A 426 46.43 1.45 10.12
C PRO A 426 47.52 2.45 10.56
N LYS A 427 48.14 2.20 11.71
CA LYS A 427 49.30 2.97 12.18
C LYS A 427 50.50 2.68 11.27
N LEU A 428 50.84 3.63 10.41
CA LEU A 428 51.96 3.56 9.48
C LEU A 428 53.30 3.52 10.25
N LYS A 429 54.16 2.54 9.96
CA LYS A 429 55.60 2.62 10.28
C LYS A 429 56.31 3.41 9.17
N THR A 430 57.35 4.15 9.53
CA THR A 430 57.95 5.27 8.79
C THR A 430 58.61 4.97 7.43
N ASN A 431 58.30 3.86 6.74
CA ASN A 431 58.88 3.58 5.42
C ASN A 431 58.10 2.62 4.50
N GLU A 432 56.80 2.38 4.73
CA GLU A 432 55.97 1.57 3.82
C GLU A 432 55.19 2.44 2.82
N ARG A 433 55.31 2.13 1.52
CA ARG A 433 54.51 2.75 0.45
C ARG A 433 53.08 2.20 0.50
N LEU A 434 52.10 3.11 0.50
CA LEU A 434 50.65 2.85 0.50
C LEU A 434 50.24 1.85 -0.61
N GLY A 435 49.89 0.62 -0.24
CA GLY A 435 49.23 -0.35 -1.12
C GLY A 435 47.74 -0.48 -0.78
N LEU A 436 46.89 -0.72 -1.79
CA LEU A 436 45.41 -0.81 -1.68
C LEU A 436 44.89 -1.80 -0.62
N LYS A 437 45.66 -2.84 -0.27
CA LYS A 437 45.33 -3.76 0.84
C LYS A 437 45.39 -3.10 2.22
N SER A 438 46.01 -1.92 2.35
CA SER A 438 46.19 -1.21 3.62
C SER A 438 45.05 -0.23 3.93
N LEU A 439 44.17 0.10 2.99
CA LEU A 439 43.26 1.23 3.20
C LEU A 439 41.98 0.90 3.97
N LEU A 440 41.51 -0.35 4.01
CA LEU A 440 40.29 -0.72 4.75
C LEU A 440 40.34 -2.19 5.19
N ASN A 441 40.82 -2.45 6.40
CA ASN A 441 40.52 -3.68 7.12
C ASN A 441 39.27 -3.44 7.97
N PHE A 442 38.15 -4.07 7.63
CA PHE A 442 36.94 -4.02 8.45
C PHE A 442 37.04 -5.07 9.57
N LYS A 443 37.14 -4.63 10.82
CA LYS A 443 36.94 -5.50 11.99
C LYS A 443 35.51 -5.35 12.50
N TRP A 444 34.79 -6.46 12.57
CA TRP A 444 33.53 -6.53 13.27
C TRP A 444 33.80 -6.52 14.78
N GLN A 445 33.37 -5.47 15.48
CA GLN A 445 33.34 -5.46 16.94
C GLN A 445 31.90 -5.58 17.41
N LEU A 446 31.64 -6.67 18.14
CA LEU A 446 30.39 -6.93 18.84
C LEU A 446 30.42 -6.17 20.17
N SER A 447 29.61 -5.11 20.31
CA SER A 447 29.37 -4.49 21.62
C SER A 447 28.16 -5.18 22.25
N ILE A 448 28.40 -6.07 23.21
CA ILE A 448 27.33 -6.62 24.04
C ILE A 448 27.09 -5.64 25.20
N GLY A 449 26.00 -4.88 25.10
CA GLY A 449 25.44 -4.08 26.20
C GLY A 449 25.86 -2.62 26.20
N GLY A 450 24.91 -1.73 25.83
CA GLY A 450 24.90 -0.30 26.18
C GLY A 450 25.86 0.59 25.43
#